data_AF-A0A321LJE7-F1
#
_entry.id   AF-A0A321LJE7-F1
#
_cell.length_a   1.000
_cell.length_b   1.000
_cell.length_c   1.000
_cell.angle_alpha   90.00
_cell.angle_beta   90.00
_cell.angle_gamma   90.00
#
_symmetry.space_group_name_H-M   'P 1'
#
loop_
_entity.id
_entity.type
_entity.pdbx_description
1 polymer ?
#
loop_
_entity_poly.entity_id
_entity_poly.type
_entity_poly.pdbx_seq_one_letter_code
_entity_poly.pdbx_strand_id
1 'polypeptide(L)'
;MEELMNSSWKLAGKAAIVILLTTAMVAVDSKDTSKKEKNPGAIINLTPEQMNLQLLESARSELTKASASLRTHTCFQASLAYGRIDSVREIAQLKQCFKDSLAIEEKDVAAKSSLQLRILNSLYPLDPDSVREFLPMAEARVSTNIQAQILQKLVDEKKYDEALNEMVKASYASDFPYKAAVALMLNLSANRDQDRRLAFTAALQSYRLEDPATDPKMEDMGTLVIRFWRDLPPQLVMTAIEEILDHAKKDLKNTNAPMLTIGTALGEAQFSTGYQYRLFELTPIIRELDRVKAESIERENPALSNVLKDYPQGLQSLEPTYRGTALRPGESPKFTMTHRLPGAAGVASAGAAADLMRDKLARQGSEIAKNMASDPRAALSQAMQLPDLGMDETLHSPRADTLARMATTASTKDIAGEALNDLVKVIANYPPIPQSMYLLLAARIYLLMHDTQNASHLVEQASAVAGKLYAIDSNHDRPNNAFKFDWPSTAVWRAAVILQNKIDPVAALGLVSTIKDPEIRANVQVTLANERLGVALQANTVRQQFGNDPGSVQDFPLVH
;
A
#
# COMPACT_ATOMS: atom_id res chain seq x y z
N MET A 1 -4.71 -5.71 -68.46
CA MET A 1 -5.59 -6.70 -67.79
C MET A 1 -6.10 -6.08 -66.50
N GLU A 2 -7.02 -5.10 -66.50
CA GLU A 2 -8.15 -4.91 -67.42
C GLU A 2 -9.07 -6.14 -67.45
N GLU A 3 -10.36 -5.90 -67.19
CA GLU A 3 -11.49 -6.85 -67.10
C GLU A 3 -11.62 -7.61 -65.77
N LEU A 4 -12.63 -7.41 -64.90
CA LEU A 4 -13.96 -6.79 -64.97
C LEU A 4 -14.32 -6.26 -63.56
N MET A 5 -14.39 -4.96 -63.29
CA MET A 5 -15.57 -4.07 -63.37
C MET A 5 -16.94 -4.58 -62.87
N ASN A 6 -17.47 -3.79 -61.92
CA ASN A 6 -18.84 -3.26 -61.81
C ASN A 6 -20.03 -4.20 -61.53
N SER A 7 -20.64 -4.04 -60.34
CA SER A 7 -21.83 -3.18 -60.13
C SER A 7 -22.36 -3.42 -58.69
N SER A 8 -22.43 -2.42 -57.81
CA SER A 8 -23.43 -1.36 -57.69
C SER A 8 -24.79 -1.81 -57.13
N TRP A 9 -25.12 -1.29 -55.93
CA TRP A 9 -26.43 -0.81 -55.41
C TRP A 9 -27.00 -1.45 -54.14
N LYS A 10 -27.05 -0.59 -53.09
CA LYS A 10 -28.11 -0.32 -52.10
C LYS A 10 -29.05 -1.48 -51.69
N LEU A 11 -29.10 -1.78 -50.39
CA LEU A 11 -30.27 -1.46 -49.51
C LEU A 11 -30.04 -1.91 -48.06
N ALA A 12 -30.63 -1.13 -47.16
CA ALA A 12 -30.64 -1.27 -45.72
C ALA A 12 -31.25 -2.59 -45.22
N GLY A 13 -30.79 -3.09 -44.08
CA GLY A 13 -31.43 -4.19 -43.37
C GLY A 13 -30.79 -4.43 -42.01
N LYS A 14 -31.47 -3.99 -40.96
CA LYS A 14 -31.20 -4.33 -39.55
C LYS A 14 -31.04 -5.85 -39.39
N ALA A 15 -29.99 -6.31 -38.70
CA ALA A 15 -29.99 -7.63 -38.09
C ALA A 15 -29.10 -7.64 -36.85
N ALA A 16 -29.72 -7.99 -35.72
CA ALA A 16 -29.12 -8.18 -34.43
C ALA A 16 -28.07 -9.31 -34.47
N ILE A 17 -26.91 -9.07 -33.87
CA ILE A 17 -25.92 -10.10 -33.63
C ILE A 17 -26.28 -10.79 -32.30
N VAL A 18 -26.82 -11.99 -32.43
CA VAL A 18 -26.86 -13.02 -31.40
C VAL A 18 -25.45 -13.62 -31.31
N ILE A 19 -24.79 -13.51 -30.16
CA ILE A 19 -23.60 -14.32 -29.86
C ILE A 19 -24.03 -15.49 -28.98
N LEU A 20 -23.77 -16.68 -29.53
CA LEU A 20 -23.99 -18.01 -29.00
C LEU A 20 -23.25 -18.26 -27.68
N LEU A 21 -23.98 -18.82 -26.72
CA LEU A 21 -23.45 -19.58 -25.59
C LEU A 21 -23.63 -21.07 -25.90
N THR A 22 -22.51 -21.77 -26.06
CA THR A 22 -22.35 -23.22 -26.10
C THR A 22 -21.08 -23.51 -25.29
N THR A 23 -20.97 -24.48 -24.38
CA THR A 23 -21.71 -25.71 -24.08
C THR A 23 -21.10 -26.33 -22.82
N ALA A 24 -21.90 -27.04 -22.02
CA ALA A 24 -21.49 -28.34 -21.46
C ALA A 24 -22.74 -29.17 -21.13
N MET A 25 -23.00 -30.18 -21.95
CA MET A 25 -24.00 -31.22 -21.75
C MET A 25 -23.48 -32.29 -20.78
N VAL A 26 -24.30 -32.74 -19.85
CA VAL A 26 -24.28 -34.12 -19.34
C VAL A 26 -25.58 -34.77 -19.80
N ALA A 27 -25.45 -35.82 -20.61
CA ALA A 27 -26.54 -36.64 -21.09
C ALA A 27 -26.94 -37.66 -20.01
N VAL A 28 -28.24 -37.72 -19.68
CA VAL A 28 -28.86 -38.89 -19.07
C VAL A 28 -30.10 -39.25 -19.89
N ASP A 29 -30.16 -40.53 -20.18
CA ASP A 29 -31.02 -41.24 -21.11
C ASP A 29 -32.51 -41.12 -20.79
N SER A 30 -33.33 -41.05 -21.83
CA SER A 30 -34.78 -40.84 -21.76
C SER A 30 -35.56 -42.15 -21.74
N LYS A 31 -36.49 -42.32 -20.78
CA LYS A 31 -37.72 -43.11 -20.97
C LYS A 31 -38.92 -42.50 -20.25
N ASP A 32 -39.69 -41.76 -21.06
CA ASP A 32 -41.14 -41.70 -21.21
C ASP A 32 -42.13 -41.52 -20.02
N THR A 33 -43.13 -40.68 -20.33
CA THR A 33 -44.47 -40.47 -19.75
C THR A 33 -44.66 -39.69 -18.44
N SER A 34 -45.03 -38.41 -18.55
CA SER A 34 -46.40 -37.94 -18.26
C SER A 34 -46.47 -36.41 -18.24
N LYS A 35 -47.52 -35.87 -18.87
CA LYS A 35 -47.89 -34.46 -18.83
C LYS A 35 -48.07 -34.00 -17.38
N LYS A 36 -47.24 -33.06 -16.93
CA LYS A 36 -47.56 -32.17 -15.81
C LYS A 36 -47.40 -30.73 -16.26
N GLU A 37 -48.46 -29.97 -16.03
CA GLU A 37 -48.58 -28.55 -16.27
C GLU A 37 -47.37 -27.80 -15.69
N LYS A 38 -46.81 -26.90 -16.50
CA LYS A 38 -45.82 -25.92 -16.06
C LYS A 38 -46.46 -25.05 -14.99
N ASN A 39 -45.97 -25.18 -13.76
CA ASN A 39 -46.22 -24.23 -12.68
C ASN A 39 -45.35 -22.98 -12.98
N PRO A 40 -45.92 -21.82 -13.35
CA PRO A 40 -45.14 -20.59 -13.54
C PRO A 40 -44.95 -19.95 -12.17
N GLY A 41 -43.93 -20.38 -11.42
CA GLY A 41 -43.69 -19.83 -10.09
C GLY A 41 -42.75 -20.63 -9.20
N ALA A 42 -41.76 -21.34 -9.77
CA ALA A 42 -40.65 -21.81 -8.94
C ALA A 42 -39.78 -20.60 -8.60
N ILE A 43 -40.04 -19.99 -7.43
CA ILE A 43 -39.12 -19.05 -6.81
C ILE A 43 -37.82 -19.83 -6.58
N ILE A 44 -36.80 -19.56 -7.41
CA ILE A 44 -35.48 -20.12 -7.21
C ILE A 44 -34.93 -19.46 -5.95
N ASN A 45 -34.94 -20.20 -4.83
CA ASN A 45 -34.26 -19.77 -3.62
C ASN A 45 -32.76 -19.83 -3.88
N LEU A 46 -32.15 -18.68 -4.14
CA LEU A 46 -30.70 -18.56 -4.31
C LEU A 46 -29.99 -18.92 -3.00
N THR A 47 -28.84 -19.58 -3.10
CA THR A 47 -27.96 -19.78 -1.94
C THR A 47 -27.35 -18.44 -1.48
N PRO A 48 -26.92 -18.29 -0.22
CA PRO A 48 -26.24 -17.08 0.24
C PRO A 48 -25.03 -16.69 -0.65
N GLU A 49 -24.30 -17.68 -1.14
CA GLU A 49 -23.20 -17.49 -2.08
C GLU A 49 -23.68 -16.92 -3.42
N GLN A 50 -24.74 -17.48 -4.00
CA GLN A 50 -25.34 -16.97 -5.24
C GLN A 50 -25.86 -15.54 -5.08
N MET A 51 -26.44 -15.20 -3.92
CA MET A 51 -26.85 -13.83 -3.61
C MET A 51 -25.67 -12.86 -3.56
N ASN A 52 -24.53 -13.28 -2.97
CA ASN A 52 -23.33 -12.44 -2.92
C ASN A 52 -22.67 -12.29 -4.30
N LEU A 53 -22.67 -13.33 -5.12
CA LEU A 53 -22.23 -13.25 -6.52
C LEU A 53 -23.13 -12.31 -7.34
N GLN A 54 -24.44 -12.37 -7.14
CA GLN A 54 -25.38 -11.45 -7.78
C GLN A 54 -25.14 -9.99 -7.33
N LEU A 55 -24.77 -9.76 -6.06
CA LEU A 55 -24.40 -8.45 -5.56
C LEU A 55 -23.15 -7.90 -6.28
N LEU A 56 -22.14 -8.74 -6.51
CA LEU A 56 -20.94 -8.38 -7.28
C LEU A 56 -21.27 -8.06 -8.74
N GLU A 57 -22.12 -8.85 -9.37
CA GLU A 57 -22.52 -8.64 -10.77
C GLU A 57 -23.37 -7.37 -10.94
N SER A 58 -24.26 -7.09 -9.97
CA SER A 58 -25.01 -5.83 -9.91
C SER A 58 -24.07 -4.63 -9.80
N ALA A 59 -23.12 -4.66 -8.86
CA ALA A 59 -22.15 -3.59 -8.67
C ALA A 59 -21.32 -3.33 -9.94
N ARG A 60 -20.90 -4.38 -10.65
CA ARG A 60 -20.20 -4.25 -11.93
C ARG A 60 -21.06 -3.61 -13.01
N SER A 61 -22.35 -3.96 -13.07
CA SER A 61 -23.29 -3.37 -14.03
C SER A 61 -23.48 -1.86 -13.80
N GLU A 62 -23.58 -1.45 -12.54
CA GLU A 62 -23.71 -0.04 -12.15
C GLU A 62 -22.50 0.80 -12.60
N LEU A 63 -21.31 0.20 -12.70
CA LEU A 63 -20.06 0.87 -13.06
C LEU A 63 -19.73 0.85 -14.56
N THR A 64 -20.61 0.37 -15.43
CA THR A 64 -20.35 0.31 -16.88
C THR A 64 -19.97 1.67 -17.48
N LYS A 65 -20.48 2.77 -16.92
CA LYS A 65 -20.18 4.16 -17.32
C LYS A 65 -19.16 4.88 -16.44
N ALA A 66 -18.65 4.24 -15.39
CA ALA A 66 -17.65 4.83 -14.49
C ALA A 66 -16.31 5.02 -15.19
N SER A 67 -15.36 5.73 -14.57
CA SER A 67 -14.00 5.87 -15.11
C SER A 67 -13.29 4.51 -15.25
N ALA A 68 -12.27 4.45 -16.11
CA ALA A 68 -11.48 3.22 -16.29
C ALA A 68 -10.86 2.75 -14.96
N SER A 69 -10.34 3.67 -14.14
CA SER A 69 -9.73 3.34 -12.85
C SER A 69 -10.73 2.69 -11.87
N LEU A 70 -11.98 3.18 -11.84
CA LEU A 70 -13.03 2.63 -10.99
C LEU A 70 -13.50 1.25 -11.47
N ARG A 71 -13.66 1.07 -12.78
CA ARG A 71 -14.00 -0.24 -13.37
C ARG A 71 -12.91 -1.27 -13.08
N THR A 72 -11.64 -0.92 -13.31
CA THR A 72 -10.49 -1.79 -13.05
C THR A 72 -10.38 -2.16 -11.57
N HIS A 73 -10.53 -1.19 -10.66
CA HIS A 73 -10.50 -1.48 -9.23
C HIS A 73 -11.62 -2.44 -8.83
N THR A 74 -12.84 -2.19 -9.31
CA THR A 74 -13.99 -3.05 -8.97
C THR A 74 -13.86 -4.44 -9.57
N CYS A 75 -13.34 -4.53 -10.79
CA CYS A 75 -12.93 -5.78 -11.42
C CYS A 75 -11.98 -6.57 -10.50
N PHE A 76 -10.92 -5.92 -10.00
CA PHE A 76 -9.94 -6.53 -9.12
C PHE A 76 -10.56 -6.96 -7.78
N GLN A 77 -11.38 -6.12 -7.16
CA GLN A 77 -12.04 -6.50 -5.90
C GLN A 77 -12.99 -7.68 -6.08
N ALA A 78 -13.72 -7.76 -7.20
CA ALA A 78 -14.60 -8.88 -7.51
C ALA A 78 -13.81 -10.17 -7.82
N SER A 79 -12.61 -10.08 -8.41
CA SER A 79 -11.80 -11.28 -8.69
C SER A 79 -11.37 -11.99 -7.41
N LEU A 80 -11.06 -11.25 -6.34
CA LEU A 80 -10.74 -11.84 -5.03
C LEU A 80 -11.90 -12.65 -4.45
N ALA A 81 -13.13 -12.20 -4.66
CA ALA A 81 -14.33 -12.95 -4.30
C ALA A 81 -14.48 -14.23 -5.12
N TYR A 82 -14.22 -14.16 -6.43
CA TYR A 82 -14.22 -15.36 -7.26
C TYR A 82 -13.17 -16.37 -6.80
N GLY A 83 -12.00 -15.93 -6.32
CA GLY A 83 -10.94 -16.81 -5.81
C GLY A 83 -11.34 -17.68 -4.63
N ARG A 84 -12.37 -17.27 -3.86
CA ARG A 84 -12.92 -18.09 -2.77
C ARG A 84 -13.76 -19.28 -3.25
N ILE A 85 -14.22 -19.24 -4.49
CA ILE A 85 -15.20 -20.19 -5.05
C ILE A 85 -14.59 -20.95 -6.23
N ASP A 86 -13.91 -20.23 -7.13
CA ASP A 86 -13.40 -20.71 -8.40
C ASP A 86 -12.11 -19.96 -8.77
N SER A 87 -10.97 -20.61 -8.60
CA SER A 87 -9.65 -20.06 -8.93
C SER A 87 -9.44 -19.87 -10.44
N VAL A 88 -10.12 -20.66 -11.30
CA VAL A 88 -10.04 -20.49 -12.76
C VAL A 88 -10.74 -19.18 -13.14
N ARG A 89 -11.90 -18.90 -12.54
CA ARG A 89 -12.61 -17.64 -12.74
C ARG A 89 -11.83 -16.46 -12.17
N GLU A 90 -11.17 -16.61 -11.02
CA GLU A 90 -10.27 -15.58 -10.48
C GLU A 90 -9.14 -15.22 -11.46
N ILE A 91 -8.41 -16.22 -11.96
CA ILE A 91 -7.31 -16.02 -12.92
C ILE A 91 -7.82 -15.30 -14.17
N ALA A 92 -8.92 -15.79 -14.76
CA ALA A 92 -9.50 -15.18 -15.94
C ALA A 92 -9.91 -13.72 -15.68
N GLN A 93 -10.50 -13.44 -14.52
CA GLN A 93 -10.92 -12.10 -14.14
C GLN A 93 -9.72 -11.18 -13.90
N LEU A 94 -8.68 -11.62 -13.18
CA LEU A 94 -7.45 -10.84 -12.95
C LEU A 94 -6.77 -10.45 -14.27
N LYS A 95 -6.67 -11.38 -15.23
CA LYS A 95 -6.17 -11.08 -16.58
C LYS A 95 -6.99 -10.00 -17.27
N GLN A 96 -8.32 -10.08 -17.17
CA GLN A 96 -9.19 -9.05 -17.73
C GLN A 96 -9.00 -7.71 -17.01
N CYS A 97 -8.88 -7.69 -15.68
CA CYS A 97 -8.65 -6.45 -14.93
C CYS A 97 -7.34 -5.77 -15.32
N PHE A 98 -6.28 -6.56 -15.56
CA PHE A 98 -5.02 -5.99 -16.07
C PHE A 98 -5.22 -5.34 -17.44
N LYS A 99 -5.90 -6.01 -18.38
CA LYS A 99 -6.21 -5.44 -19.70
C LYS A 99 -7.06 -4.17 -19.59
N ASP A 100 -8.06 -4.16 -18.71
CA ASP A 100 -8.89 -2.98 -18.45
C ASP A 100 -8.07 -1.82 -17.86
N SER A 101 -7.05 -2.11 -17.06
CA SER A 101 -6.15 -1.10 -16.49
C SER A 101 -5.38 -0.29 -17.53
N LEU A 102 -5.17 -0.86 -18.72
CA LEU A 102 -4.47 -0.18 -19.81
C LEU A 102 -5.28 1.00 -20.38
N ALA A 103 -6.60 1.01 -20.14
CA ALA A 103 -7.48 2.11 -20.54
C ALA A 103 -7.51 3.26 -19.52
N ILE A 104 -6.78 3.16 -18.39
CA ILE A 104 -6.64 4.26 -17.43
C ILE A 104 -5.76 5.35 -18.06
N GLU A 105 -6.26 6.59 -18.02
CA GLU A 105 -5.60 7.74 -18.65
C GLU A 105 -4.23 8.03 -18.02
N GLU A 106 -3.31 8.57 -18.83
CA GLU A 106 -1.95 8.92 -18.40
C GLU A 106 -1.92 10.04 -17.34
N LYS A 107 -2.97 10.82 -17.18
CA LYS A 107 -3.04 11.78 -16.06
C LYS A 107 -3.22 11.08 -14.70
N ASP A 108 -3.66 9.82 -14.70
CA ASP A 108 -3.92 9.00 -13.52
C ASP A 108 -2.83 7.91 -13.30
N VAL A 109 -1.57 8.18 -13.68
CA VAL A 109 -0.44 7.22 -13.58
C VAL A 109 -0.36 6.56 -12.21
N ALA A 110 -0.59 7.32 -11.13
CA ALA A 110 -0.53 6.80 -9.76
C ALA A 110 -1.60 5.72 -9.50
N ALA A 111 -2.83 5.95 -9.96
CA ALA A 111 -3.91 4.97 -9.83
C ALA A 111 -3.67 3.75 -10.73
N LYS A 112 -3.23 3.98 -11.98
CA LYS A 112 -2.87 2.92 -12.94
C LYS A 112 -1.76 2.02 -12.37
N SER A 113 -0.66 2.60 -11.91
CA SER A 113 0.46 1.90 -11.29
C SER A 113 0.03 1.10 -10.05
N SER A 114 -0.73 1.72 -9.15
CA SER A 114 -1.21 1.06 -7.93
C SER A 114 -2.10 -0.16 -8.25
N LEU A 115 -3.02 -0.02 -9.20
CA LEU A 115 -3.92 -1.10 -9.60
C LEU A 115 -3.20 -2.22 -10.32
N GLN A 116 -2.33 -1.91 -11.29
CA GLN A 116 -1.53 -2.92 -11.98
C GLN A 116 -0.65 -3.71 -11.01
N LEU A 117 0.01 -3.04 -10.06
CA LEU A 117 0.81 -3.72 -9.04
C LEU A 117 -0.01 -4.69 -8.20
N ARG A 118 -1.20 -4.27 -7.73
CA ARG A 118 -2.10 -5.14 -6.96
C ARG A 118 -2.58 -6.34 -7.78
N ILE A 119 -2.99 -6.12 -9.02
CA ILE A 119 -3.47 -7.17 -9.92
C ILE A 119 -2.36 -8.18 -10.21
N LEU A 120 -1.16 -7.72 -10.57
CA LEU A 120 -0.04 -8.60 -10.89
C LEU A 120 0.48 -9.35 -9.64
N ASN A 121 0.50 -8.72 -8.47
CA ASN A 121 0.83 -9.40 -7.20
C ASN A 121 -0.16 -10.54 -6.88
N SER A 122 -1.46 -10.33 -7.13
CA SER A 122 -2.48 -11.38 -6.94
C SER A 122 -2.41 -12.47 -8.01
N LEU A 123 -2.10 -12.10 -9.26
CA LEU A 123 -2.02 -13.05 -10.36
C LEU A 123 -0.74 -13.91 -10.31
N TYR A 124 0.38 -13.36 -9.87
CA TYR A 124 1.68 -14.04 -9.88
C TYR A 124 1.72 -15.42 -9.20
N PRO A 125 1.16 -15.62 -7.99
CA PRO A 125 1.13 -16.95 -7.38
C PRO A 125 0.19 -17.93 -8.09
N LEU A 126 -0.75 -17.46 -8.92
CA LEU A 126 -1.77 -18.26 -9.59
C LEU A 126 -1.38 -18.62 -11.04
N ASP A 127 -0.78 -17.67 -11.76
CA ASP A 127 -0.42 -17.77 -13.19
C ASP A 127 0.80 -16.89 -13.50
N PRO A 128 2.03 -17.36 -13.17
CA PRO A 128 3.25 -16.59 -13.35
C PRO A 128 3.59 -16.32 -14.82
N ASP A 129 3.16 -17.17 -15.75
CA ASP A 129 3.43 -17.01 -17.17
C ASP A 129 2.66 -15.82 -17.75
N SER A 130 1.40 -15.66 -17.35
CA SER A 130 0.62 -14.49 -17.76
C SER A 130 1.17 -13.20 -17.17
N VAL A 131 1.72 -13.23 -15.95
CA VAL A 131 2.41 -12.06 -15.39
C VAL A 131 3.62 -11.68 -16.26
N ARG A 132 4.43 -12.65 -16.69
CA ARG A 132 5.57 -12.39 -17.59
C ARG A 132 5.14 -11.78 -18.93
N GLU A 133 4.02 -12.23 -19.49
CA GLU A 133 3.43 -11.65 -20.69
C GLU A 133 3.00 -10.18 -20.49
N PHE A 134 2.48 -9.85 -19.31
CA PHE A 134 1.96 -8.51 -19.00
C PHE A 134 3.02 -7.49 -18.56
N LEU A 135 4.18 -7.93 -18.06
CA LEU A 135 5.23 -7.03 -17.59
C LEU A 135 5.69 -5.96 -18.60
N PRO A 136 5.85 -6.26 -19.90
CA PRO A 136 6.21 -5.25 -20.90
C PRO A 136 5.13 -4.19 -21.14
N MET A 137 3.87 -4.45 -20.74
CA MET A 137 2.73 -3.55 -20.90
C MET A 137 2.41 -2.76 -19.62
N ALA A 138 3.02 -3.13 -18.50
CA ALA A 138 2.80 -2.48 -17.22
C ALA A 138 3.56 -1.15 -17.13
N GLU A 139 3.10 -0.28 -16.23
CA GLU A 139 3.84 0.93 -15.85
C GLU A 139 5.25 0.57 -15.39
N ALA A 140 6.24 1.39 -15.76
CA ALA A 140 7.67 1.07 -15.54
C ALA A 140 7.97 0.68 -14.09
N ARG A 141 7.47 1.46 -13.13
CA ARG A 141 7.62 1.18 -11.69
C ARG A 141 6.97 -0.15 -11.27
N VAL A 142 5.84 -0.50 -11.87
CA VAL A 142 5.16 -1.78 -11.59
C VAL A 142 5.98 -2.94 -12.15
N SER A 143 6.47 -2.80 -13.37
CA SER A 143 7.31 -3.81 -14.02
C SER A 143 8.55 -4.10 -13.18
N THR A 144 9.29 -3.06 -12.75
CA THR A 144 10.42 -3.20 -11.85
C THR A 144 10.05 -3.91 -10.53
N ASN A 145 8.97 -3.47 -9.87
CA ASN A 145 8.57 -4.05 -8.59
C ASN A 145 8.24 -5.54 -8.70
N ILE A 146 7.52 -5.96 -9.75
CA ILE A 146 7.18 -7.37 -9.95
C ILE A 146 8.42 -8.16 -10.37
N GLN A 147 9.30 -7.62 -11.22
CA GLN A 147 10.57 -8.27 -11.57
C GLN A 147 11.44 -8.50 -10.33
N ALA A 148 11.52 -7.54 -9.41
CA ALA A 148 12.22 -7.68 -8.14
C ALA A 148 11.66 -8.84 -7.29
N GLN A 149 10.33 -8.99 -7.25
CA GLN A 149 9.68 -10.09 -6.55
C GLN A 149 9.93 -11.44 -7.22
N ILE A 150 9.87 -11.51 -8.55
CA ILE A 150 10.21 -12.71 -9.31
C ILE A 150 11.64 -13.13 -9.00
N LEU A 151 12.58 -12.18 -9.06
CA LEU A 151 13.98 -12.42 -8.75
C LEU A 151 14.16 -12.95 -7.32
N GLN A 152 13.56 -12.29 -6.33
CA GLN A 152 13.64 -12.72 -4.93
C GLN A 152 13.09 -14.14 -4.75
N LYS A 153 11.93 -14.45 -5.35
CA LYS A 153 11.34 -15.81 -5.27
C LYS A 153 12.24 -16.86 -5.89
N LEU A 154 12.88 -16.58 -7.03
CA LEU A 154 13.84 -17.50 -7.65
C LEU A 154 15.06 -17.74 -6.74
N VAL A 155 15.53 -16.70 -6.04
CA VAL A 155 16.61 -16.84 -5.04
C VAL A 155 16.15 -17.72 -3.87
N ASP A 156 14.95 -17.48 -3.33
CA ASP A 156 14.40 -18.25 -2.20
C ASP A 156 14.17 -19.73 -2.57
N GLU A 157 13.76 -20.00 -3.81
CA GLU A 157 13.62 -21.35 -4.39
C GLU A 157 14.96 -21.97 -4.83
N LYS A 158 16.08 -21.28 -4.63
CA LYS A 158 17.44 -21.69 -5.04
C LYS A 158 17.61 -21.92 -6.54
N LYS A 159 16.76 -21.30 -7.37
CA LYS A 159 16.82 -21.31 -8.83
C LYS A 159 17.76 -20.20 -9.34
N TYR A 160 19.03 -20.28 -8.94
CA TYR A 160 20.00 -19.19 -9.15
C TYR A 160 20.28 -18.88 -10.63
N ASP A 161 20.20 -19.87 -11.52
CA ASP A 161 20.44 -19.65 -12.96
C ASP A 161 19.30 -18.84 -13.60
N GLU A 162 18.06 -19.16 -13.22
CA GLU A 162 16.89 -18.39 -13.62
C GLU A 162 16.93 -16.97 -13.01
N ALA A 163 17.30 -16.87 -11.73
CA ALA A 163 17.47 -15.57 -11.06
C ALA A 163 18.52 -14.70 -11.77
N LEU A 164 19.65 -15.29 -12.16
CA LEU A 164 20.70 -14.59 -12.90
C LEU A 164 20.20 -14.06 -14.24
N ASN A 165 19.43 -14.87 -14.97
CA ASN A 165 18.83 -14.45 -16.25
C ASN A 165 17.85 -13.28 -16.07
N GLU A 166 16.99 -13.33 -15.04
CA GLU A 166 16.05 -12.23 -14.75
C GLU A 166 16.78 -10.93 -14.37
N MET A 167 17.84 -11.03 -13.56
CA MET A 167 18.66 -9.88 -13.18
C MET A 167 19.39 -9.25 -14.38
N VAL A 168 19.89 -10.06 -15.32
CA VAL A 168 20.50 -9.55 -16.56
C VAL A 168 19.48 -8.78 -17.40
N LYS A 169 18.21 -9.23 -17.45
CA LYS A 169 17.14 -8.47 -18.14
C LYS A 169 16.88 -7.13 -17.45
N ALA A 170 16.97 -7.08 -16.12
CA ALA A 170 16.81 -5.85 -15.35
C ALA A 170 17.96 -4.84 -15.52
N SER A 171 19.09 -5.22 -16.13
CA SER A 171 20.25 -4.33 -16.32
C SER A 171 20.00 -3.09 -17.18
N TYR A 172 18.89 -3.07 -17.93
CA TYR A 172 18.47 -1.94 -18.76
C TYR A 172 17.29 -1.14 -18.17
N ALA A 173 16.83 -1.53 -16.98
CA ALA A 173 15.81 -0.77 -16.25
C ALA A 173 16.46 0.44 -15.56
N SER A 174 15.68 1.50 -15.36
CA SER A 174 16.10 2.69 -14.60
C SER A 174 15.98 2.52 -13.07
N ASP A 175 15.43 1.40 -12.60
CA ASP A 175 15.31 1.08 -11.18
C ASP A 175 15.68 -0.40 -11.01
N PHE A 176 16.90 -0.64 -10.55
CA PHE A 176 17.48 -1.98 -10.40
C PHE A 176 17.07 -2.63 -9.08
N PRO A 177 16.75 -3.94 -9.04
CA PRO A 177 16.36 -4.62 -7.82
C PRO A 177 17.58 -4.99 -6.93
N TYR A 178 18.32 -4.00 -6.41
CA TYR A 178 19.55 -4.19 -5.64
C TYR A 178 19.40 -5.16 -4.46
N LYS A 179 18.30 -5.07 -3.70
CA LYS A 179 18.04 -5.97 -2.58
C LYS A 179 18.03 -7.45 -3.01
N ALA A 180 17.37 -7.75 -4.12
CA ALA A 180 17.28 -9.12 -4.63
C ALA A 180 18.60 -9.56 -5.29
N ALA A 181 19.35 -8.63 -5.92
CA ALA A 181 20.70 -8.90 -6.44
C ALA A 181 21.69 -9.24 -5.31
N VAL A 182 21.66 -8.50 -4.19
CA VAL A 182 22.42 -8.83 -2.97
C VAL A 182 22.06 -10.22 -2.49
N ALA A 183 20.77 -10.53 -2.37
CA ALA A 183 20.30 -11.84 -1.93
C ALA A 183 20.82 -12.97 -2.84
N LEU A 184 20.77 -12.79 -4.16
CA LEU A 184 21.34 -13.75 -5.12
C LEU A 184 22.84 -13.92 -4.89
N MET A 185 23.62 -12.83 -4.91
CA MET A 185 25.08 -12.89 -4.81
C MET A 185 25.58 -13.48 -3.48
N LEU A 186 24.87 -13.27 -2.37
CA LEU A 186 25.16 -13.89 -1.07
C LEU A 186 24.88 -15.40 -1.05
N ASN A 187 23.95 -15.89 -1.87
CA ASN A 187 23.55 -17.29 -1.94
C ASN A 187 24.31 -18.09 -3.03
N LEU A 188 25.07 -17.42 -3.90
CA LEU A 188 25.96 -18.06 -4.86
C LEU A 188 27.15 -18.70 -4.15
N SER A 189 27.40 -19.98 -4.44
CA SER A 189 28.55 -20.72 -3.92
C SER A 189 29.89 -20.14 -4.41
N ALA A 190 30.98 -20.45 -3.70
CA ALA A 190 32.32 -19.94 -4.01
C ALA A 190 32.85 -20.34 -5.41
N ASN A 191 32.33 -21.41 -6.02
CA ASN A 191 32.68 -21.80 -7.39
C ASN A 191 31.90 -21.04 -8.48
N ARG A 192 31.00 -20.12 -8.11
CA ARG A 192 30.16 -19.34 -9.03
C ARG A 192 30.60 -17.88 -9.15
N ASP A 193 31.92 -17.63 -9.09
CA ASP A 193 32.48 -16.28 -9.18
C ASP A 193 32.14 -15.58 -10.48
N GLN A 194 32.01 -16.32 -11.59
CA GLN A 194 31.60 -15.75 -12.87
C GLN A 194 30.18 -15.20 -12.81
N ASP A 195 29.28 -15.90 -12.14
CA ASP A 195 27.89 -15.47 -11.98
C ASP A 195 27.79 -14.27 -11.04
N ARG A 196 28.61 -14.24 -9.98
CA ARG A 196 28.73 -13.06 -9.10
C ARG A 196 29.23 -11.84 -9.87
N ARG A 197 30.21 -12.01 -10.76
CA ARG A 197 30.68 -10.93 -11.65
C ARG A 197 29.60 -10.47 -12.62
N LEU A 198 28.84 -11.40 -13.20
CA LEU A 198 27.75 -11.07 -14.11
C LEU A 198 26.65 -10.28 -13.40
N ALA A 199 26.29 -10.69 -12.18
CA ALA A 199 25.36 -9.98 -11.30
C ALA A 199 25.77 -8.54 -11.03
N PHE A 200 27.02 -8.37 -10.59
CA PHE A 200 27.57 -7.06 -10.28
C PHE A 200 27.64 -6.16 -11.51
N THR A 201 28.01 -6.72 -12.66
CA THR A 201 28.08 -5.96 -13.93
C THR A 201 26.69 -5.54 -14.42
N ALA A 202 25.67 -6.40 -14.26
CA ALA A 202 24.29 -6.07 -14.56
C ALA A 202 23.78 -4.91 -13.70
N ALA A 203 24.10 -4.91 -12.40
CA ALA A 203 23.77 -3.81 -11.49
C ALA A 203 24.48 -2.50 -11.90
N LEU A 204 25.79 -2.56 -12.17
CA LEU A 204 26.55 -1.39 -12.61
C LEU A 204 26.02 -0.81 -13.93
N GLN A 205 25.59 -1.66 -14.85
CA GLN A 205 25.00 -1.22 -16.11
C GLN A 205 23.69 -0.46 -15.90
N SER A 206 22.83 -0.93 -15.01
CA SER A 206 21.59 -0.23 -14.67
C SER A 206 21.88 1.08 -13.93
N TYR A 207 22.84 1.08 -12.99
CA TYR A 207 23.27 2.28 -12.28
C TYR A 207 23.69 3.43 -13.21
N ARG A 208 24.35 3.11 -14.33
CA ARG A 208 24.74 4.11 -15.35
C ARG A 208 23.55 4.76 -16.05
N LEU A 209 22.38 4.13 -16.03
CA LEU A 209 21.13 4.63 -16.60
C LEU A 209 20.25 5.34 -15.57
N GLU A 210 20.56 5.21 -14.27
CA GLU A 210 19.83 5.90 -13.20
C GLU A 210 20.03 7.42 -13.28
N ASP A 211 19.08 8.19 -12.73
CA ASP A 211 19.21 9.64 -12.64
C ASP A 211 20.28 10.00 -11.59
N PRO A 212 21.29 10.83 -11.91
CA PRO A 212 22.29 11.30 -10.95
C PRO A 212 21.72 12.04 -9.74
N ALA A 213 20.52 12.61 -9.85
CA ALA A 213 19.82 13.24 -8.74
C ALA A 213 19.15 12.22 -7.78
N THR A 214 19.27 10.92 -8.06
CA THR A 214 18.75 9.89 -7.18
C THR A 214 19.59 9.81 -5.90
N ASP A 215 18.95 10.10 -4.78
CA ASP A 215 19.54 9.97 -3.45
C ASP A 215 20.06 8.54 -3.20
N PRO A 216 21.17 8.37 -2.45
CA PRO A 216 21.60 7.06 -1.96
C PRO A 216 20.46 6.30 -1.27
N LYS A 217 20.35 4.99 -1.54
CA LYS A 217 19.32 4.12 -0.97
C LYS A 217 19.96 3.14 0.02
N MET A 218 19.11 2.46 0.81
CA MET A 218 19.53 1.41 1.76
C MET A 218 20.26 0.24 1.09
N GLU A 219 19.83 -0.13 -0.11
CA GLU A 219 20.51 -1.11 -0.95
C GLU A 219 20.62 -0.50 -2.35
N ASP A 220 21.85 -0.32 -2.79
CA ASP A 220 22.19 0.28 -4.08
C ASP A 220 23.58 -0.19 -4.56
N MET A 221 24.12 0.47 -5.59
CA MET A 221 25.42 0.11 -6.15
C MET A 221 26.57 0.28 -5.15
N GLY A 222 26.50 1.27 -4.25
CA GLY A 222 27.51 1.48 -3.21
C GLY A 222 27.53 0.35 -2.19
N THR A 223 26.36 -0.10 -1.74
CA THR A 223 26.26 -1.22 -0.80
C THR A 223 26.67 -2.55 -1.44
N LEU A 224 26.42 -2.74 -2.74
CA LEU A 224 26.97 -3.88 -3.49
C LEU A 224 28.50 -3.90 -3.47
N VAL A 225 29.15 -2.76 -3.71
CA VAL A 225 30.61 -2.64 -3.63
C VAL A 225 31.11 -3.03 -2.24
N ILE A 226 30.52 -2.46 -1.18
CA ILE A 226 30.90 -2.76 0.21
C ILE A 226 30.84 -4.26 0.51
N ARG A 227 29.78 -4.93 0.06
CA ARG A 227 29.55 -6.34 0.37
C ARG A 227 30.51 -7.26 -0.39
N PHE A 228 30.79 -6.96 -1.66
CA PHE A 228 31.39 -7.94 -2.59
C PHE A 228 32.75 -7.58 -3.15
N TRP A 229 33.36 -6.44 -2.77
CA TRP A 229 34.63 -6.02 -3.37
C TRP A 229 35.76 -7.06 -3.26
N ARG A 230 35.77 -7.89 -2.20
CA ARG A 230 36.77 -8.95 -2.01
C ARG A 230 36.56 -10.16 -2.93
N ASP A 231 35.35 -10.34 -3.45
CA ASP A 231 34.96 -11.45 -4.31
C ASP A 231 34.95 -11.07 -5.80
N LEU A 232 35.40 -9.87 -6.13
CA LEU A 232 35.38 -9.29 -7.47
C LEU A 232 36.78 -8.86 -7.90
N PRO A 233 37.05 -8.79 -9.22
CA PRO A 233 38.33 -8.25 -9.71
C PRO A 233 38.54 -6.80 -9.26
N PRO A 234 39.71 -6.44 -8.68
CA PRO A 234 39.97 -5.09 -8.18
C PRO A 234 39.68 -3.98 -9.19
N GLN A 235 40.02 -4.21 -10.47
CA GLN A 235 39.77 -3.24 -11.53
C GLN A 235 38.27 -2.97 -11.74
N LEU A 236 37.43 -4.01 -11.68
CA LEU A 236 35.98 -3.88 -11.81
C LEU A 236 35.39 -3.08 -10.64
N VAL A 237 35.89 -3.34 -9.42
CA VAL A 237 35.50 -2.59 -8.21
C VAL A 237 35.87 -1.12 -8.35
N MET A 238 37.11 -0.82 -8.78
CA MET A 238 37.57 0.57 -8.94
C MET A 238 36.76 1.32 -10.01
N THR A 239 36.42 0.67 -11.12
CA THR A 239 35.52 1.25 -12.12
C THR A 239 34.14 1.54 -11.54
N ALA A 240 33.55 0.63 -10.78
CA ALA A 240 32.26 0.88 -10.13
C ALA A 240 32.31 2.05 -9.13
N ILE A 241 33.38 2.13 -8.33
CA ILE A 241 33.60 3.25 -7.40
C ILE A 241 33.69 4.58 -8.14
N GLU A 242 34.43 4.64 -9.25
CA GLU A 242 34.55 5.84 -10.07
C GLU A 242 33.20 6.30 -10.61
N GLU A 243 32.40 5.37 -11.14
CA GLU A 243 31.05 5.66 -11.64
C GLU A 243 30.14 6.19 -10.53
N ILE A 244 30.15 5.56 -9.33
CA ILE A 244 29.35 6.03 -8.18
C ILE A 244 29.75 7.44 -7.75
N LEU A 245 31.05 7.71 -7.65
CA LEU A 245 31.55 9.01 -7.22
C LEU A 245 31.27 10.09 -8.27
N ASP A 246 31.41 9.79 -9.55
CA ASP A 246 31.10 10.73 -10.63
C ASP A 246 29.59 10.98 -10.75
N HIS A 247 28.76 9.97 -10.48
CA HIS A 247 27.31 10.14 -10.39
C HIS A 247 26.93 11.08 -9.26
N ALA A 248 27.42 10.81 -8.04
CA ALA A 248 27.13 11.63 -6.86
C ALA A 248 27.71 13.06 -6.94
N LYS A 249 28.81 13.27 -7.68
CA LYS A 249 29.33 14.63 -7.95
C LYS A 249 28.39 15.48 -8.79
N LYS A 250 27.62 14.89 -9.70
CA LYS A 250 26.71 15.64 -10.57
C LYS A 250 25.58 16.30 -9.76
N ASP A 251 25.19 15.69 -8.64
CA ASP A 251 24.19 16.21 -7.72
C ASP A 251 24.70 17.35 -6.82
N LEU A 252 26.02 17.57 -6.71
CA LEU A 252 26.57 18.71 -5.94
C LEU A 252 26.12 20.08 -6.45
N LYS A 253 25.63 20.17 -7.69
CA LYS A 253 25.09 21.40 -8.28
C LYS A 253 23.68 21.73 -7.78
N ASN A 254 23.02 20.80 -7.10
CA ASN A 254 21.69 20.96 -6.55
C ASN A 254 21.76 21.64 -5.17
N THR A 255 21.45 22.93 -5.12
CA THR A 255 21.47 23.74 -3.88
C THR A 255 20.40 23.35 -2.87
N ASN A 256 19.44 22.51 -3.27
CA ASN A 256 18.38 21.96 -2.42
C ASN A 256 18.63 20.49 -2.04
N ALA A 257 19.83 19.95 -2.27
CA ALA A 257 20.14 18.57 -1.93
C ALA A 257 19.89 18.31 -0.43
N PRO A 258 19.18 17.23 -0.08
CA PRO A 258 18.91 16.91 1.31
C PRO A 258 20.20 16.56 2.04
N MET A 259 20.30 17.02 3.28
CA MET A 259 21.31 16.55 4.22
C MET A 259 20.97 15.11 4.63
N LEU A 260 21.97 14.22 4.61
CA LEU A 260 21.80 12.82 4.97
C LEU A 260 22.28 12.60 6.41
N THR A 261 21.42 12.01 7.23
CA THR A 261 21.81 11.51 8.55
C THR A 261 21.61 10.01 8.61
N ILE A 262 22.67 9.32 8.98
CA ILE A 262 22.72 7.88 9.21
C ILE A 262 22.69 7.63 10.70
N GLY A 263 21.72 6.86 11.17
CA GLY A 263 21.61 6.46 12.57
C GLY A 263 21.52 4.95 12.72
N THR A 264 22.36 4.39 13.58
CA THR A 264 22.32 2.97 14.00
C THR A 264 22.43 2.85 15.51
N ALA A 265 22.34 1.63 16.05
CA ALA A 265 22.62 1.38 17.47
C ALA A 265 24.08 1.64 17.87
N LEU A 266 25.00 1.74 16.90
CA LEU A 266 26.44 1.92 17.13
C LEU A 266 26.89 3.38 17.00
N GLY A 267 26.02 4.26 16.53
CA GLY A 267 26.32 5.69 16.42
C GLY A 267 25.52 6.37 15.32
N GLU A 268 25.85 7.64 15.10
CA GLU A 268 25.30 8.44 14.02
C GLU A 268 26.41 9.13 13.21
N ALA A 269 26.16 9.34 11.92
CA ALA A 269 27.01 10.13 11.04
C ALA A 269 26.15 11.01 10.12
N GLN A 270 26.62 12.23 9.89
CA GLN A 270 25.87 13.25 9.16
C GLN A 270 26.70 13.77 7.98
N PHE A 271 26.04 13.91 6.84
CA PHE A 271 26.65 14.31 5.58
C PHE A 271 25.83 15.44 4.95
N SER A 272 26.52 16.46 4.45
CA SER A 272 25.87 17.62 3.82
C SER A 272 25.37 17.31 2.42
N THR A 273 25.91 16.27 1.78
CA THR A 273 25.55 15.87 0.41
C THR A 273 25.64 14.36 0.23
N GLY A 274 24.95 13.82 -0.78
CA GLY A 274 25.07 12.42 -1.18
C GLY A 274 26.52 12.04 -1.55
N TYR A 275 27.27 12.98 -2.15
CA TYR A 275 28.69 12.77 -2.47
C TYR A 275 29.56 12.53 -1.24
N GLN A 276 29.37 13.32 -0.17
CA GLN A 276 30.11 13.12 1.08
C GLN A 276 29.79 11.75 1.71
N TYR A 277 28.52 11.35 1.66
CA TYR A 277 28.11 10.01 2.09
C TYR A 277 28.81 8.91 1.27
N ARG A 278 28.87 9.02 -0.07
CA ARG A 278 29.57 8.04 -0.91
C ARG A 278 31.07 7.97 -0.66
N LEU A 279 31.71 9.11 -0.39
CA LEU A 279 33.12 9.11 0.01
C LEU A 279 33.32 8.37 1.34
N PHE A 280 32.46 8.62 2.33
CA PHE A 280 32.47 7.88 3.60
C PHE A 280 32.28 6.38 3.40
N GLU A 281 31.36 6.00 2.52
CA GLU A 281 31.04 4.63 2.19
C GLU A 281 32.20 3.88 1.52
N LEU A 282 32.89 4.51 0.57
CA LEU A 282 33.81 3.83 -0.35
C LEU A 282 35.30 4.07 -0.08
N THR A 283 35.68 5.15 0.62
CA THR A 283 37.10 5.46 0.89
C THR A 283 37.85 4.34 1.61
N PRO A 284 37.28 3.63 2.60
CA PRO A 284 37.95 2.48 3.21
C PRO A 284 38.34 1.39 2.20
N ILE A 285 37.53 1.18 1.17
CA ILE A 285 37.78 0.19 0.11
C ILE A 285 38.83 0.73 -0.86
N ILE A 286 38.74 2.01 -1.24
CA ILE A 286 39.75 2.67 -2.06
C ILE A 286 41.11 2.58 -1.36
N ARG A 287 41.18 2.72 -0.03
CA ARG A 287 42.44 2.63 0.72
C ARG A 287 43.14 1.27 0.56
N GLU A 288 42.37 0.19 0.47
CA GLU A 288 42.87 -1.17 0.27
C GLU A 288 43.29 -1.45 -1.19
N LEU A 289 42.64 -0.80 -2.17
CA LEU A 289 42.87 -1.04 -3.59
C LEU A 289 43.85 -0.05 -4.24
N ASP A 290 43.81 1.21 -3.81
CA ASP A 290 44.61 2.35 -4.27
C ASP A 290 44.79 3.38 -3.14
N ARG A 291 45.80 3.12 -2.30
CA ARG A 291 46.12 3.95 -1.15
C ARG A 291 46.39 5.42 -1.52
N VAL A 292 47.04 5.68 -2.65
CA VAL A 292 47.41 7.05 -3.07
C VAL A 292 46.14 7.85 -3.38
N LYS A 293 45.16 7.23 -4.06
CA LYS A 293 43.87 7.87 -4.35
C LYS A 293 43.07 8.12 -3.08
N ALA A 294 43.05 7.18 -2.13
CA ALA A 294 42.38 7.38 -0.84
C ALA A 294 42.99 8.56 -0.05
N GLU A 295 44.33 8.64 0.02
CA GLU A 295 45.03 9.74 0.69
C GLU A 295 44.75 11.11 0.01
N SER A 296 44.58 11.15 -1.31
CA SER A 296 44.16 12.37 -2.03
C SER A 296 42.74 12.79 -1.63
N ILE A 297 41.80 11.83 -1.65
CA ILE A 297 40.39 12.06 -1.29
C ILE A 297 40.28 12.62 0.14
N GLU A 298 40.97 12.01 1.10
CA GLU A 298 40.97 12.45 2.49
C GLU A 298 41.55 13.86 2.66
N ARG A 299 42.63 14.17 1.93
CA ARG A 299 43.23 15.51 1.93
C ARG A 299 42.28 16.57 1.37
N GLU A 300 41.55 16.24 0.31
CA GLU A 300 40.58 17.12 -0.34
C GLU A 300 39.29 17.27 0.45
N ASN A 301 39.00 16.36 1.38
CA ASN A 301 37.76 16.33 2.16
C ASN A 301 38.03 16.22 3.67
N PRO A 302 38.51 17.26 4.37
CA PRO A 302 38.90 17.15 5.78
C PRO A 302 37.78 16.69 6.74
N ALA A 303 36.52 17.04 6.42
CA ALA A 303 35.36 16.58 7.19
C ALA A 303 35.21 15.05 7.15
N LEU A 304 35.48 14.43 5.99
CA LEU A 304 35.48 12.98 5.82
C LEU A 304 36.53 12.32 6.71
N SER A 305 37.75 12.86 6.77
CA SER A 305 38.82 12.31 7.61
C SER A 305 38.47 12.31 9.09
N ASN A 306 37.66 13.27 9.57
CA ASN A 306 37.20 13.25 10.95
C ASN A 306 36.19 12.13 11.19
N VAL A 307 35.19 11.99 10.33
CA VAL A 307 34.18 10.92 10.45
C VAL A 307 34.83 9.53 10.32
N LEU A 308 35.81 9.36 9.43
CA LEU A 308 36.54 8.09 9.27
C LEU A 308 37.49 7.76 10.45
N LYS A 309 37.82 8.72 11.33
CA LYS A 309 38.53 8.37 12.59
C LYS A 309 37.62 7.63 13.54
N ASP A 310 36.38 8.09 13.66
CA ASP A 310 35.36 7.48 14.52
C ASP A 310 34.82 6.18 13.90
N TYR A 311 34.75 6.14 12.57
CA TYR A 311 34.19 5.03 11.80
C TYR A 311 35.17 4.56 10.69
N PRO A 312 36.26 3.84 11.06
CA PRO A 312 37.38 3.54 10.15
C PRO A 312 37.05 2.62 8.98
N GLN A 313 35.96 1.87 9.05
CA GLN A 313 35.45 1.01 7.97
C GLN A 313 34.22 1.64 7.28
N GLY A 314 34.02 2.96 7.43
CA GLY A 314 32.91 3.67 6.83
C GLY A 314 31.57 3.11 7.32
N LEU A 315 30.68 2.80 6.39
CA LEU A 315 29.35 2.24 6.70
C LEU A 315 29.43 0.94 7.53
N GLN A 316 30.44 0.09 7.31
CA GLN A 316 30.59 -1.16 8.06
C GLN A 316 30.93 -0.95 9.55
N SER A 317 31.43 0.23 9.93
CA SER A 317 31.62 0.59 11.34
C SER A 317 30.29 0.91 12.04
N LEU A 318 29.33 1.46 11.31
CA LEU A 318 27.99 1.79 11.82
C LEU A 318 27.02 0.62 11.73
N GLU A 319 27.13 -0.18 10.67
CA GLU A 319 26.24 -1.31 10.38
C GLU A 319 27.05 -2.53 9.89
N PRO A 320 27.57 -3.36 10.80
CA PRO A 320 28.39 -4.54 10.49
C PRO A 320 27.65 -5.64 9.68
N THR A 321 26.34 -5.51 9.49
CA THR A 321 25.57 -6.41 8.61
C THR A 321 25.82 -6.16 7.12
N TYR A 322 26.42 -5.03 6.73
CA TYR A 322 26.87 -4.78 5.35
C TYR A 322 28.14 -5.55 5.01
N ARG A 323 28.09 -6.88 5.04
CA ARG A 323 29.22 -7.78 4.75
C ARG A 323 28.87 -8.77 3.63
N GLY A 324 29.88 -9.40 3.05
CA GLY A 324 29.75 -10.42 1.98
C GLY A 324 29.24 -11.79 2.46
N THR A 325 28.53 -11.85 3.59
CA THR A 325 27.93 -13.09 4.10
C THR A 325 26.50 -12.82 4.54
N ALA A 326 25.66 -13.85 4.45
CA ALA A 326 24.27 -13.78 4.90
C ALA A 326 24.16 -13.38 6.38
N LEU A 327 23.01 -12.80 6.73
CA LEU A 327 22.66 -12.49 8.12
C LEU A 327 22.61 -13.78 8.94
N ARG A 328 23.09 -13.70 10.18
CA ARG A 328 22.96 -14.80 11.14
C ARG A 328 21.53 -14.84 11.70
N PRO A 329 21.03 -15.99 12.16
CA PRO A 329 19.73 -16.06 12.83
C PRO A 329 19.63 -15.04 13.98
N GLY A 330 18.57 -14.23 13.97
CA GLY A 330 18.33 -13.17 14.97
C GLY A 330 19.01 -11.83 14.67
N GLU A 331 19.81 -11.75 13.61
CA GLU A 331 20.41 -10.51 13.14
C GLU A 331 19.47 -9.77 12.19
N SER A 332 19.36 -8.45 12.37
CA SER A 332 18.62 -7.57 11.46
C SER A 332 19.44 -6.30 11.29
N PRO A 333 19.53 -5.74 10.07
CA PRO A 333 20.08 -4.41 9.88
C PRO A 333 19.24 -3.42 10.69
N LYS A 334 19.88 -2.66 11.58
CA LYS A 334 19.23 -1.65 12.43
C LYS A 334 19.80 -0.30 12.03
N PHE A 335 19.40 0.12 10.84
CA PHE A 335 19.88 1.34 10.21
C PHE A 335 18.70 2.21 9.80
N THR A 336 18.87 3.51 9.99
CA THR A 336 17.96 4.55 9.52
C THR A 336 18.75 5.55 8.70
N MET A 337 18.22 5.90 7.52
CA MET A 337 18.70 7.00 6.69
C MET A 337 17.60 8.05 6.62
N THR A 338 17.91 9.27 7.04
CA THR A 338 16.97 10.39 7.00
C THR A 338 17.50 11.50 6.11
N HIS A 339 16.63 11.99 5.23
CA HIS A 339 16.90 13.07 4.29
C HIS A 339 16.22 14.33 4.84
N ARG A 340 17.01 15.37 5.19
CA ARG A 340 16.49 16.64 5.69
C ARG A 340 16.76 17.75 4.67
N LEU A 341 15.72 18.46 4.25
CA LEU A 341 15.88 19.63 3.38
C LEU A 341 16.52 20.80 4.15
N PRO A 342 17.52 21.49 3.58
CA PRO A 342 18.06 22.71 4.14
C PRO A 342 16.95 23.76 4.30
N GLY A 343 16.74 24.29 5.51
CA GLY A 343 15.72 25.31 5.80
C GLY A 343 14.46 24.82 6.53
N ALA A 344 14.28 23.50 6.71
CA ALA A 344 13.25 22.96 7.61
C ALA A 344 13.59 23.14 9.11
N ALA A 345 14.79 23.65 9.41
CA ALA A 345 15.25 24.03 10.75
C ALA A 345 14.65 25.40 11.14
N GLY A 346 13.34 25.44 11.42
CA GLY A 346 12.65 26.67 11.82
C GLY A 346 11.38 26.50 12.67
N VAL A 347 10.81 25.29 12.79
CA VAL A 347 9.56 25.06 13.53
C VAL A 347 9.81 24.30 14.85
N ALA A 348 10.78 24.76 15.64
CA ALA A 348 10.95 24.32 17.02
C ALA A 348 10.18 25.20 18.03
N SER A 349 9.11 25.90 17.61
CA SER A 349 8.33 26.78 18.50
C SER A 349 6.82 26.56 18.30
N ALA A 350 6.08 26.50 19.41
CA ALA A 350 4.65 26.14 19.57
C ALA A 350 4.27 24.65 19.41
N GLY A 351 4.68 23.95 18.33
CA GLY A 351 4.30 22.54 18.10
C GLY A 351 4.75 21.59 19.21
N ALA A 352 6.04 21.61 19.54
CA ALA A 352 6.62 20.72 20.56
C ALA A 352 6.02 20.89 21.97
N ALA A 353 5.56 22.09 22.33
CA ALA A 353 4.91 22.33 23.62
C ALA A 353 3.46 21.78 23.65
N ALA A 354 2.74 21.90 22.53
CA ALA A 354 1.43 21.29 22.38
C ALA A 354 1.53 19.76 22.40
N ASP A 355 2.54 19.19 21.74
CA ASP A 355 2.78 17.74 21.73
C ASP A 355 3.14 17.22 23.11
N LEU A 356 4.03 17.90 23.85
CA LEU A 356 4.35 17.54 25.23
C LEU A 356 3.12 17.60 26.14
N MET A 357 2.25 18.60 25.95
CA MET A 357 0.99 18.71 26.69
C MET A 357 0.04 17.55 26.36
N ARG A 358 -0.08 17.17 25.08
CA ARG A 358 -0.87 16.02 24.64
C ARG A 358 -0.34 14.72 25.22
N ASP A 359 0.97 14.49 25.20
CA ASP A 359 1.61 13.32 25.80
C ASP A 359 1.35 13.23 27.31
N LYS A 360 1.32 14.38 28.00
CA LYS A 360 0.96 14.44 29.41
C LYS A 360 -0.51 14.07 29.63
N LEU A 361 -1.42 14.58 28.81
CA LEU A 361 -2.85 14.25 28.89
C LEU A 361 -3.13 12.79 28.54
N ALA A 362 -2.46 12.23 27.53
CA ALA A 362 -2.57 10.83 27.15
C ALA A 362 -2.13 9.89 28.29
N ARG A 363 -1.04 10.25 28.99
CA ARG A 363 -0.60 9.54 30.21
C ARG A 363 -1.63 9.66 31.33
N GLN A 364 -2.16 10.86 31.59
CA GLN A 364 -3.23 11.04 32.59
C GLN A 364 -4.47 10.21 32.26
N GLY A 365 -4.89 10.19 30.99
CA GLY A 365 -5.99 9.36 30.50
C GLY A 365 -5.75 7.86 30.71
N SER A 366 -4.53 7.38 30.47
CA SER A 366 -4.16 5.99 30.74
C SER A 366 -4.28 5.64 32.23
N GLU A 367 -3.82 6.53 33.12
CA GLU A 367 -3.94 6.32 34.57
C GLU A 367 -5.40 6.35 35.05
N ILE A 368 -6.22 7.27 34.51
CA ILE A 368 -7.67 7.29 34.78
C ILE A 368 -8.32 5.96 34.37
N ALA A 369 -8.02 5.47 33.17
CA ALA A 369 -8.56 4.21 32.68
C ALA A 369 -8.13 3.00 33.53
N LYS A 370 -6.88 2.98 34.02
CA LYS A 370 -6.40 1.93 34.94
C LYS A 370 -7.13 1.95 36.29
N ASN A 371 -7.37 3.14 36.83
CA ASN A 371 -8.03 3.32 38.14
C ASN A 371 -9.51 2.94 38.14
N MET A 372 -10.10 2.75 36.95
CA MET A 372 -11.50 2.35 36.80
C MET A 372 -11.81 1.01 37.50
N ALA A 373 -10.85 0.10 37.63
CA ALA A 373 -11.07 -1.16 38.37
C ALA A 373 -11.41 -0.94 39.86
N SER A 374 -10.97 0.19 40.43
CA SER A 374 -11.19 0.53 41.84
C SER A 374 -12.41 1.42 42.07
N ASP A 375 -12.60 2.46 41.26
CA ASP A 375 -13.76 3.36 41.33
C ASP A 375 -14.17 3.83 39.92
N PRO A 376 -15.07 3.09 39.25
CA PRO A 376 -15.47 3.37 37.88
C PRO A 376 -16.13 4.75 37.69
N ARG A 377 -16.94 5.20 38.66
CA ARG A 377 -17.68 6.46 38.55
C ARG A 377 -16.77 7.66 38.76
N ALA A 378 -15.86 7.59 39.73
CA ALA A 378 -14.86 8.64 39.91
C ALA A 378 -13.94 8.73 38.69
N ALA A 379 -13.50 7.60 38.13
CA ALA A 379 -12.69 7.58 36.92
C ALA A 379 -13.42 8.23 35.72
N LEU A 380 -14.72 7.96 35.55
CA LEU A 380 -15.50 8.54 34.45
C LEU A 380 -15.63 10.06 34.57
N SER A 381 -15.90 10.54 35.79
CA SER A 381 -15.91 11.97 36.09
C SER A 381 -14.56 12.63 35.81
N GLN A 382 -13.45 11.98 36.16
CA GLN A 382 -12.10 12.48 35.86
C GLN A 382 -11.80 12.51 34.36
N ALA A 383 -12.22 11.50 33.60
CA ALA A 383 -12.06 11.48 32.15
C ALA A 383 -12.77 12.67 31.50
N MET A 384 -13.98 13.00 31.95
CA MET A 384 -14.73 14.16 31.46
C MET A 384 -14.09 15.52 31.80
N GLN A 385 -13.23 15.56 32.83
CA GLN A 385 -12.49 16.77 33.22
C GLN A 385 -11.18 16.95 32.44
N LEU A 386 -10.69 15.94 31.72
CA LEU A 386 -9.50 16.09 30.87
C LEU A 386 -9.73 17.21 29.86
N PRO A 387 -8.80 18.15 29.63
CA PRO A 387 -8.95 19.17 28.59
C PRO A 387 -9.18 18.56 27.21
N ASP A 388 -10.10 19.14 26.45
CA ASP A 388 -10.24 18.85 25.03
C ASP A 388 -9.42 19.89 24.25
N LEU A 389 -8.18 19.53 23.93
CA LEU A 389 -7.25 20.39 23.20
C LEU A 389 -7.49 20.35 21.68
N GLY A 390 -8.61 19.77 21.24
CA GLY A 390 -8.83 19.42 19.85
C GLY A 390 -7.99 18.21 19.41
N MET A 391 -8.00 17.94 18.11
CA MET A 391 -7.29 16.82 17.51
C MET A 391 -5.81 17.13 17.30
N ASP A 392 -4.98 16.10 17.39
CA ASP A 392 -3.63 16.15 16.84
C ASP A 392 -3.62 15.84 15.34
N GLU A 393 -2.42 15.84 14.74
CA GLU A 393 -2.21 15.50 13.32
C GLU A 393 -2.60 14.06 12.98
N THR A 394 -2.72 13.21 13.99
CA THR A 394 -3.14 11.81 13.88
C THR A 394 -4.63 11.61 14.18
N LEU A 395 -5.39 12.71 14.34
CA LEU A 395 -6.83 12.73 14.61
C LEU A 395 -7.24 12.14 15.97
N HIS A 396 -6.34 12.20 16.95
CA HIS A 396 -6.59 11.72 18.31
C HIS A 396 -6.95 12.86 19.27
N SER A 397 -7.92 12.59 20.16
CA SER A 397 -8.26 13.45 21.29
C SER A 397 -8.05 12.69 22.60
N PRO A 398 -7.20 13.20 23.54
CA PRO A 398 -6.93 12.52 24.80
C PRO A 398 -8.20 12.21 25.61
N ARG A 399 -9.18 13.12 25.61
CA ARG A 399 -10.47 12.91 26.30
C ARG A 399 -11.27 11.78 25.63
N ALA A 400 -11.44 11.84 24.31
CA ALA A 400 -12.21 10.84 23.57
C ALA A 400 -11.56 9.45 23.63
N ASP A 401 -10.23 9.38 23.49
CA ASP A 401 -9.48 8.13 23.62
C ASP A 401 -9.58 7.52 25.01
N THR A 402 -9.56 8.36 26.05
CA THR A 402 -9.76 7.90 27.43
C THR A 402 -11.14 7.29 27.60
N LEU A 403 -12.21 7.97 27.16
CA LEU A 403 -13.58 7.46 27.24
C LEU A 403 -13.78 6.17 26.45
N ALA A 404 -13.23 6.07 25.24
CA ALA A 404 -13.29 4.86 24.42
C ALA A 404 -12.53 3.68 25.07
N ARG A 405 -11.33 3.93 25.60
CA ARG A 405 -10.56 2.94 26.35
C ARG A 405 -11.33 2.48 27.59
N MET A 406 -11.93 3.43 28.30
CA MET A 406 -12.74 3.15 29.47
C MET A 406 -13.92 2.24 29.12
N ALA A 407 -14.67 2.55 28.06
CA ALA A 407 -15.76 1.70 27.61
C ALA A 407 -15.32 0.27 27.28
N THR A 408 -14.12 0.13 26.69
CA THR A 408 -13.56 -1.17 26.31
C THR A 408 -13.13 -2.02 27.53
N THR A 409 -12.64 -1.39 28.59
CA THR A 409 -12.11 -2.11 29.78
C THR A 409 -13.07 -2.13 30.96
N ALA A 410 -14.30 -1.63 30.80
CA ALA A 410 -15.28 -1.55 31.87
C ALA A 410 -15.69 -2.92 32.39
N SER A 411 -15.86 -3.02 33.71
CA SER A 411 -16.27 -4.26 34.39
C SER A 411 -17.76 -4.59 34.24
N THR A 412 -18.57 -3.60 33.83
CA THR A 412 -20.03 -3.75 33.67
C THR A 412 -20.50 -3.02 32.42
N LYS A 413 -21.63 -3.48 31.86
CA LYS A 413 -22.25 -2.85 30.69
C LYS A 413 -22.74 -1.42 30.98
N ASP A 414 -23.17 -1.14 32.20
CA ASP A 414 -23.67 0.19 32.58
C ASP A 414 -22.56 1.24 32.49
N ILE A 415 -21.40 0.97 33.10
CA ILE A 415 -20.24 1.88 33.04
C ILE A 415 -19.73 2.04 31.60
N ALA A 416 -19.68 0.95 30.82
CA ALA A 416 -19.30 1.01 29.43
C ALA A 416 -20.26 1.90 28.63
N GLY A 417 -21.57 1.72 28.83
CA GLY A 417 -22.62 2.51 28.17
C GLY A 417 -22.57 3.99 28.57
N GLU A 418 -22.33 4.32 29.84
CA GLU A 418 -22.13 5.71 30.29
C GLU A 418 -20.91 6.35 29.62
N ALA A 419 -19.77 5.66 29.58
CA ALA A 419 -18.56 6.15 28.92
C ALA A 419 -18.75 6.36 27.40
N LEU A 420 -19.47 5.48 26.72
CA LEU A 420 -19.81 5.62 25.30
C LEU A 420 -20.78 6.78 25.05
N ASN A 421 -21.78 6.96 25.91
CA ASN A 421 -22.70 8.09 25.83
C ASN A 421 -21.97 9.42 25.99
N ASP A 422 -21.03 9.51 26.92
CA ASP A 422 -20.21 10.70 27.13
C ASP A 422 -19.22 10.93 25.98
N LEU A 423 -18.63 9.86 25.43
CA LEU A 423 -17.83 9.93 24.21
C LEU A 423 -18.64 10.55 23.05
N VAL A 424 -19.86 10.06 22.80
CA VAL A 424 -20.73 10.57 21.73
C VAL A 424 -21.04 12.06 21.92
N LYS A 425 -21.24 12.53 23.16
CA LYS A 425 -21.43 13.96 23.45
C LYS A 425 -20.17 14.78 23.15
N VAL A 426 -18.99 14.28 23.54
CA VAL A 426 -17.71 14.96 23.31
C VAL A 426 -17.46 15.13 21.80
N ILE A 427 -17.69 14.09 21.01
CA ILE A 427 -17.38 14.11 19.57
C ILE A 427 -18.45 14.80 18.70
N ALA A 428 -19.55 15.28 19.28
CA ALA A 428 -20.67 15.87 18.54
C ALA A 428 -20.25 17.08 17.67
N ASN A 429 -19.23 17.82 18.12
CA ASN A 429 -18.70 19.01 17.46
C ASN A 429 -17.34 18.79 16.78
N TYR A 430 -16.86 17.54 16.72
CA TYR A 430 -15.60 17.24 16.06
C TYR A 430 -15.71 17.40 14.53
N PRO A 431 -14.57 17.64 13.84
CA PRO A 431 -14.54 17.56 12.40
C PRO A 431 -15.08 16.21 11.90
N PRO A 432 -15.68 16.13 10.70
CA PRO A 432 -16.40 14.94 10.26
C PRO A 432 -15.57 13.64 10.24
N ILE A 433 -14.27 13.70 9.90
CA ILE A 433 -13.40 12.51 9.89
C ILE A 433 -13.27 11.91 11.30
N PRO A 434 -12.67 12.58 12.31
CA PRO A 434 -12.56 12.02 13.65
C PRO A 434 -13.93 11.72 14.28
N GLN A 435 -14.95 12.53 14.00
CA GLN A 435 -16.32 12.24 14.45
C GLN A 435 -16.78 10.85 13.98
N SER A 436 -16.63 10.56 12.69
CA SER A 436 -17.00 9.24 12.14
C SER A 436 -16.18 8.09 12.71
N MET A 437 -14.87 8.29 12.95
CA MET A 437 -13.99 7.28 13.55
C MET A 437 -14.47 6.88 14.94
N TYR A 438 -14.73 7.87 15.82
CA TYR A 438 -15.19 7.59 17.18
C TYR A 438 -16.61 7.03 17.22
N LEU A 439 -17.51 7.44 16.30
CA LEU A 439 -18.85 6.83 16.19
C LEU A 439 -18.75 5.34 15.82
N LEU A 440 -17.92 4.98 14.84
CA LEU A 440 -17.72 3.58 14.44
C LEU A 440 -17.02 2.75 15.52
N LEU A 441 -16.05 3.34 16.24
CA LEU A 441 -15.42 2.72 17.40
C LEU A 441 -16.44 2.45 18.51
N ALA A 442 -17.27 3.44 18.86
CA ALA A 442 -18.31 3.30 19.87
C ALA A 442 -19.36 2.24 19.48
N ALA A 443 -19.80 2.24 18.22
CA ALA A 443 -20.72 1.23 17.69
C ALA A 443 -20.14 -0.19 17.82
N ARG A 444 -18.84 -0.37 17.55
CA ARG A 444 -18.15 -1.65 17.74
C ARG A 444 -18.17 -2.09 19.19
N ILE A 445 -17.90 -1.18 20.14
CA ILE A 445 -17.89 -1.51 21.56
C ILE A 445 -19.29 -1.94 22.02
N TYR A 446 -20.36 -1.23 21.58
CA TYR A 446 -21.74 -1.68 21.83
C TYR A 446 -22.04 -3.06 21.24
N LEU A 447 -21.57 -3.36 20.02
CA LEU A 447 -21.71 -4.68 19.43
C LEU A 447 -21.02 -5.77 20.26
N LEU A 448 -19.80 -5.50 20.77
CA LEU A 448 -19.09 -6.42 21.68
C LEU A 448 -19.84 -6.63 23.00
N MET A 449 -20.61 -5.64 23.43
CA MET A 449 -21.52 -5.73 24.59
C MET A 449 -22.85 -6.41 24.26
N HIS A 450 -23.07 -6.87 23.03
CA HIS A 450 -24.34 -7.39 22.50
C HIS A 450 -25.50 -6.39 22.54
N ASP A 451 -25.21 -5.09 22.52
CA ASP A 451 -26.20 -4.03 22.40
C ASP A 451 -26.33 -3.61 20.93
N THR A 452 -27.04 -4.42 20.16
CA THR A 452 -27.19 -4.24 18.70
C THR A 452 -27.99 -3.00 18.36
N GLN A 453 -28.90 -2.56 19.23
CA GLN A 453 -29.72 -1.37 19.01
C GLN A 453 -28.87 -0.10 19.03
N ASN A 454 -28.09 0.11 20.10
CA ASN A 454 -27.21 1.28 20.19
C ASN A 454 -26.07 1.21 19.17
N ALA A 455 -25.54 0.02 18.89
CA ALA A 455 -24.57 -0.17 17.82
C ALA A 455 -25.12 0.28 16.46
N SER A 456 -26.33 -0.19 16.08
CA SER A 456 -26.98 0.19 14.82
C SER A 456 -27.25 1.69 14.74
N HIS A 457 -27.71 2.30 15.84
CA HIS A 457 -27.97 3.73 15.88
C HIS A 457 -26.71 4.57 15.62
N LEU A 458 -25.57 4.20 16.22
CA LEU A 458 -24.30 4.90 15.98
C LEU A 458 -23.74 4.66 14.57
N VAL A 459 -23.99 3.49 13.97
CA VAL A 459 -23.67 3.23 12.56
C VAL A 459 -24.48 4.15 11.63
N GLU A 460 -25.77 4.36 11.89
CA GLU A 460 -26.60 5.31 11.14
C GLU A 460 -26.08 6.75 11.28
N GLN A 461 -25.68 7.17 12.49
CA GLN A 461 -25.06 8.47 12.70
C GLN A 461 -23.74 8.60 11.92
N ALA A 462 -22.88 7.58 11.93
CA ALA A 462 -21.63 7.58 11.16
C ALA A 462 -21.89 7.68 9.65
N SER A 463 -22.91 6.97 9.13
CA SER A 463 -23.34 7.08 7.74
C SER A 463 -23.86 8.47 7.38
N ALA A 464 -24.57 9.13 8.29
CA ALA A 464 -24.98 10.53 8.10
C ALA A 464 -23.76 11.47 8.05
N VAL A 465 -22.73 11.24 8.86
CA VAL A 465 -21.46 11.97 8.79
C VAL A 465 -20.73 11.70 7.48
N ALA A 466 -20.78 10.47 6.95
CA ALA A 466 -20.26 10.15 5.62
C ALA A 466 -20.93 10.99 4.52
N GLY A 467 -22.24 11.25 4.64
CA GLY A 467 -22.95 12.17 3.74
C GLY A 467 -22.42 13.61 3.81
N LYS A 468 -22.00 14.10 4.99
CA LYS A 468 -21.35 15.40 5.15
C LYS A 468 -19.96 15.41 4.51
N LEU A 469 -19.18 14.34 4.74
CA LEU A 469 -17.87 14.16 4.09
C LEU A 469 -18.00 14.13 2.58
N TYR A 470 -19.02 13.45 2.04
CA TYR A 470 -19.25 13.39 0.61
C TYR A 470 -19.50 14.77 0.00
N ALA A 471 -20.20 15.66 0.71
CA ALA A 471 -20.40 17.04 0.25
C ALA A 471 -19.08 17.84 0.22
N ILE A 472 -18.11 17.49 1.07
CA ILE A 472 -16.76 18.06 1.04
C ILE A 472 -15.95 17.46 -0.11
N ASP A 473 -15.94 16.12 -0.22
CA ASP A 473 -15.16 15.40 -1.22
C ASP A 473 -15.61 15.71 -2.67
N SER A 474 -16.91 15.86 -2.88
CA SER A 474 -17.53 16.15 -4.18
C SER A 474 -17.69 17.65 -4.48
N ASN A 475 -17.14 18.54 -3.65
CA ASN A 475 -17.25 19.98 -3.86
C ASN A 475 -16.63 20.38 -5.20
N HIS A 476 -17.44 20.91 -6.13
CA HIS A 476 -16.97 21.28 -7.47
C HIS A 476 -15.87 22.36 -7.47
N ASP A 477 -15.89 23.29 -6.52
CA ASP A 477 -14.91 24.39 -6.45
C ASP A 477 -13.58 23.93 -5.84
N ARG A 478 -13.62 22.86 -5.05
CA ARG A 478 -12.44 22.26 -4.40
C ARG A 478 -12.62 20.74 -4.32
N PRO A 479 -12.58 20.02 -5.45
CA PRO A 479 -12.84 18.60 -5.46
C PRO A 479 -11.71 17.84 -4.79
N ASN A 480 -12.05 16.72 -4.14
CA ASN A 480 -11.05 15.76 -3.71
C ASN A 480 -10.56 14.98 -4.95
N ASN A 481 -9.34 15.28 -5.38
CA ASN A 481 -8.67 14.67 -6.52
C ASN A 481 -8.12 13.27 -6.22
N ALA A 482 -8.21 12.81 -4.96
CA ALA A 482 -7.83 11.45 -4.63
C ALA A 482 -8.74 10.45 -5.36
N PHE A 483 -8.25 9.21 -5.49
CA PHE A 483 -9.04 8.13 -6.03
C PHE A 483 -10.33 7.96 -5.20
N LYS A 484 -11.49 7.93 -5.84
CA LYS A 484 -12.81 8.04 -5.18
C LYS A 484 -13.06 7.01 -4.08
N PHE A 485 -12.45 5.83 -4.19
CA PHE A 485 -12.58 4.80 -3.17
C PHE A 485 -11.76 5.11 -1.91
N ASP A 486 -10.71 5.91 -2.03
CA ASP A 486 -9.90 6.39 -0.92
C ASP A 486 -10.47 7.68 -0.30
N TRP A 487 -11.61 8.18 -0.79
CA TRP A 487 -12.26 9.35 -0.17
C TRP A 487 -12.70 9.04 1.27
N PRO A 488 -12.58 10.00 2.19
CA PRO A 488 -13.12 9.89 3.54
C PRO A 488 -14.58 9.43 3.56
N SER A 489 -15.45 9.98 2.72
CA SER A 489 -16.86 9.56 2.67
C SER A 489 -17.03 8.08 2.33
N THR A 490 -16.27 7.60 1.33
CA THR A 490 -16.32 6.21 0.88
C THR A 490 -15.81 5.26 1.95
N ALA A 491 -14.71 5.63 2.61
CA ALA A 491 -14.15 4.85 3.71
C ALA A 491 -15.12 4.70 4.88
N VAL A 492 -15.81 5.77 5.29
CA VAL A 492 -16.79 5.73 6.37
C VAL A 492 -18.00 4.88 6.00
N TRP A 493 -18.56 5.03 4.79
CA TRP A 493 -19.67 4.19 4.35
C TRP A 493 -19.30 2.70 4.28
N ARG A 494 -18.10 2.37 3.79
CA ARG A 494 -17.60 0.99 3.81
C ARG A 494 -17.56 0.44 5.23
N ALA A 495 -16.92 1.15 6.15
CA ALA A 495 -16.81 0.71 7.55
C ALA A 495 -18.19 0.59 8.23
N ALA A 496 -19.09 1.55 8.00
CA ALA A 496 -20.46 1.54 8.50
C ALA A 496 -21.25 0.34 7.99
N VAL A 497 -21.20 0.04 6.69
CA VAL A 497 -21.91 -1.12 6.10
C VAL A 497 -21.35 -2.45 6.59
N ILE A 498 -20.02 -2.58 6.70
CA ILE A 498 -19.41 -3.80 7.24
C ILE A 498 -19.79 -4.03 8.70
N LEU A 499 -19.76 -2.97 9.52
CA LEU A 499 -20.17 -3.06 10.91
C LEU A 499 -21.68 -3.36 11.01
N GLN A 500 -22.52 -2.70 10.21
CA GLN A 500 -23.95 -3.01 10.15
C GLN A 500 -24.18 -4.46 9.75
N ASN A 501 -23.40 -5.01 8.82
CA ASN A 501 -23.55 -6.40 8.40
C ASN A 501 -23.29 -7.40 9.53
N LYS A 502 -22.43 -7.05 10.50
CA LYS A 502 -22.18 -7.85 11.71
C LYS A 502 -23.32 -7.71 12.74
N ILE A 503 -24.03 -6.57 12.75
CA ILE A 503 -25.16 -6.28 13.64
C ILE A 503 -26.45 -6.90 13.08
N ASP A 504 -26.79 -6.54 11.85
CA ASP A 504 -27.97 -6.94 11.09
C ASP A 504 -27.66 -6.93 9.57
N PRO A 505 -27.47 -8.12 8.95
CA PRO A 505 -27.18 -8.26 7.52
C PRO A 505 -28.25 -7.66 6.58
N VAL A 506 -29.51 -7.59 7.01
CA VAL A 506 -30.60 -7.04 6.19
C VAL A 506 -30.53 -5.51 6.23
N ALA A 507 -30.36 -4.93 7.41
CA ALA A 507 -30.18 -3.49 7.58
C ALA A 507 -28.95 -2.97 6.83
N ALA A 508 -27.88 -3.76 6.73
CA ALA A 508 -26.68 -3.40 5.97
C ALA A 508 -26.98 -3.15 4.48
N LEU A 509 -27.84 -3.96 3.85
CA LEU A 509 -28.29 -3.72 2.48
C LEU A 509 -29.14 -2.46 2.36
N GLY A 510 -29.96 -2.18 3.37
CA GLY A 510 -30.69 -0.91 3.50
C GLY A 510 -29.73 0.27 3.52
N LEU A 511 -28.65 0.20 4.31
CA LEU A 511 -27.65 1.25 4.41
C LEU A 511 -26.94 1.50 3.07
N VAL A 512 -26.57 0.44 2.34
CA VAL A 512 -26.00 0.54 0.97
C VAL A 512 -26.94 1.32 0.04
N SER A 513 -28.24 1.08 0.11
CA SER A 513 -29.22 1.74 -0.76
C SER A 513 -29.34 3.25 -0.51
N THR A 514 -28.92 3.74 0.66
CA THR A 514 -28.91 5.18 0.99
C THR A 514 -27.77 5.95 0.31
N ILE A 515 -26.75 5.24 -0.19
CA ILE A 515 -25.60 5.86 -0.87
C ILE A 515 -26.03 6.33 -2.26
N LYS A 516 -26.11 7.65 -2.43
CA LYS A 516 -26.60 8.27 -3.67
C LYS A 516 -25.66 8.09 -4.85
N ASP A 517 -24.37 8.22 -4.60
CA ASP A 517 -23.35 8.11 -5.63
C ASP A 517 -23.23 6.64 -6.10
N PRO A 518 -23.48 6.34 -7.38
CA PRO A 518 -23.49 4.96 -7.88
C PRO A 518 -22.12 4.30 -7.82
N GLU A 519 -21.04 5.07 -7.93
CA GLU A 519 -19.68 4.52 -7.92
C GLU A 519 -19.27 4.12 -6.50
N ILE A 520 -19.55 4.97 -5.52
CA ILE A 520 -19.34 4.66 -4.11
C ILE A 520 -20.23 3.49 -3.69
N ARG A 521 -21.52 3.50 -4.09
CA ARG A 521 -22.45 2.41 -3.76
C ARG A 521 -21.96 1.08 -4.31
N ALA A 522 -21.56 1.01 -5.57
CA ALA A 522 -21.03 -0.20 -6.18
C ALA A 522 -19.77 -0.72 -5.45
N ASN A 523 -18.87 0.18 -5.05
CA ASN A 523 -17.69 -0.21 -4.27
C ASN A 523 -18.04 -0.78 -2.89
N VAL A 524 -19.00 -0.17 -2.20
CA VAL A 524 -19.47 -0.65 -0.90
C VAL A 524 -20.21 -1.99 -1.05
N GLN A 525 -21.00 -2.19 -2.10
CA GLN A 525 -21.63 -3.48 -2.44
C GLN A 525 -20.58 -4.58 -2.62
N VAL A 526 -19.50 -4.29 -3.37
CA VAL A 526 -18.41 -5.25 -3.59
C VAL A 526 -17.67 -5.56 -2.29
N THR A 527 -17.40 -4.55 -1.47
CA THR A 527 -16.77 -4.73 -0.16
C THR A 527 -17.64 -5.61 0.75
N LEU A 528 -18.95 -5.38 0.77
CA LEU A 528 -19.91 -6.19 1.53
C LEU A 528 -19.98 -7.64 1.02
N ALA A 529 -20.01 -7.84 -0.30
CA ALA A 529 -20.00 -9.18 -0.89
C ALA A 529 -18.70 -9.92 -0.55
N ASN A 530 -17.55 -9.24 -0.63
CA ASN A 530 -16.25 -9.79 -0.28
C ASN A 530 -16.19 -10.23 1.19
N GLU A 531 -16.69 -9.40 2.13
CA GLU A 531 -16.78 -9.76 3.55
C GLU A 531 -17.64 -11.02 3.75
N ARG A 532 -18.81 -11.08 3.10
CA ARG A 532 -19.73 -12.23 3.22
C ARG A 532 -19.19 -13.52 2.60
N LEU A 533 -18.30 -13.41 1.62
CA LEU A 533 -17.56 -14.53 1.03
C LEU A 533 -16.27 -14.85 1.79
N GLY A 534 -15.99 -14.14 2.88
CA GLY A 534 -14.81 -14.35 3.71
C GLY A 534 -13.51 -13.92 3.04
N VAL A 535 -13.54 -13.03 2.04
CA VAL A 535 -12.33 -12.41 1.49
C VAL A 535 -11.75 -11.47 2.54
N ALA A 536 -10.43 -11.54 2.77
CA ALA A 536 -9.78 -10.58 3.66
C ALA A 536 -9.89 -9.16 3.06
N LEU A 537 -10.59 -8.27 3.75
CA LEU A 537 -10.72 -6.89 3.31
C LEU A 537 -9.37 -6.17 3.45
N GLN A 538 -9.06 -5.34 2.45
CA GLN A 538 -7.84 -4.52 2.46
C GLN A 538 -8.03 -3.29 3.32
N ALA A 539 -6.97 -2.85 4.02
CA ALA A 539 -6.98 -1.65 4.85
C ALA A 539 -7.70 -0.47 4.18
N ASN A 540 -8.50 0.24 4.97
CA ASN A 540 -9.34 1.32 4.49
C ASN A 540 -8.50 2.59 4.42
N THR A 541 -7.73 2.74 3.35
CA THR A 541 -6.94 3.96 3.15
C THR A 541 -7.86 5.16 2.90
N VAL A 542 -7.57 6.26 3.59
CA VAL A 542 -8.24 7.56 3.41
C VAL A 542 -7.24 8.56 2.85
N ARG A 543 -7.67 9.31 1.83
CA ARG A 543 -6.88 10.36 1.19
C ARG A 543 -7.71 11.59 0.93
N GLN A 544 -7.15 12.72 1.30
CA GLN A 544 -7.69 14.04 0.95
C GLN A 544 -6.66 14.77 0.10
N GLN A 545 -6.99 14.99 -1.17
CA GLN A 545 -6.13 15.69 -2.11
C GLN A 545 -6.90 16.85 -2.72
N PHE A 546 -6.70 18.06 -2.22
CA PHE A 546 -7.39 19.24 -2.72
C PHE A 546 -6.42 20.15 -3.46
N GLY A 547 -6.70 20.46 -4.74
CA GLY A 547 -5.81 21.27 -5.58
C GLY A 547 -4.51 20.54 -5.92
N ASN A 548 -3.37 21.27 -5.90
CA ASN A 548 -2.04 20.75 -6.21
C ASN A 548 -1.28 20.22 -4.97
N ASP A 549 -1.93 20.20 -3.81
CA ASP A 549 -1.35 19.62 -2.59
C ASP A 549 -1.19 18.09 -2.81
N PRO A 550 -0.01 17.49 -2.50
CA PRO A 550 0.17 16.03 -2.55
C PRO A 550 -0.84 15.27 -1.67
N GLY A 551 -1.52 15.95 -0.76
CA GLY A 551 -2.63 15.43 0.02
C GLY A 551 -2.18 14.65 1.26
N SER A 552 -3.03 14.63 2.29
CA SER A 552 -2.80 13.82 3.48
C SER A 552 -3.30 12.39 3.26
N VAL A 553 -2.43 11.41 3.49
CA VAL A 553 -2.79 9.98 3.52
C VAL A 553 -2.91 9.55 4.98
N GLN A 554 -4.03 8.94 5.34
CA GLN A 554 -4.27 8.38 6.67
C GLN A 554 -4.87 6.98 6.53
N ASP A 555 -4.42 6.04 7.35
CA ASP A 555 -5.03 4.73 7.42
C ASP A 555 -6.24 4.78 8.35
N PHE A 556 -7.43 4.55 7.79
CA PHE A 556 -8.63 4.39 8.59
C PHE A 556 -8.66 2.93 9.06
N PRO A 557 -8.74 2.67 10.36
CA PRO A 557 -8.77 1.29 10.84
C PRO A 557 -10.00 0.60 10.26
N LEU A 558 -9.78 -0.47 9.48
CA LEU A 558 -10.86 -1.40 9.21
C LEU A 558 -11.25 -2.06 10.53
N VAL A 559 -12.53 -1.95 10.86
CA VAL A 559 -13.12 -2.61 12.02
C VAL A 559 -13.26 -4.11 11.69
N HIS A 560 -12.14 -4.83 11.76
CA HIS A 560 -12.14 -6.30 11.76
C HIS A 560 -12.66 -6.83 13.08
#